data_AF-A0AA95N3I7-F1
#
_entry.id   AF-A0AA95N3I7-F1
#
_cell.length_a   1.000
_cell.length_b   1.000
_cell.length_c   1.000
_cell.angle_alpha   90.00
_cell.angle_beta   90.00
_cell.angle_gamma   90.00
#
_symmetry.space_group_name_H-M   'P 1'
#
loop_
_entity.id
_entity.type
_entity.pdbx_description
1 polymer ?
#
loop_
_entity_poly.entity_id
_entity_poly.type
_entity_poly.pdbx_seq_one_letter_code
_entity_poly.pdbx_strand_id
1 'polypeptide(L)'
;MAHDRMALAGTMLSGGILYIQMARHGIKNGMHWAKVTFHSAAIIGFIGIILSIGYGYFDWLHGLFWLILLPIYFFSFREGKRVAGPPFSSHGSNDKAWRYGLYGQLMFIIIGFLIVAGGIVISTIGVSKVFVSTDLDFLCMSPQMLDRISNNLIPVIAHDRAGFGSALISVGLLILMLSLWGFRKGERWIWNTLAIGALPAFIAGIGTHLYIGYTDFIHLLPVYFLVILYFLGLGLSYPFLKKK
;
A
#
# COMPACT_ATOMS: atom_id res chain seq x y z
N MET A 1 17.28 -8.73 4.28
CA MET A 1 16.70 -7.92 5.38
C MET A 1 16.58 -6.44 5.05
N ALA A 2 17.66 -5.72 4.69
CA ALA A 2 17.57 -4.28 4.38
C ALA A 2 16.52 -3.97 3.29
N HIS A 3 16.47 -4.79 2.24
CA HIS A 3 15.44 -4.79 1.20
C HIS A 3 14.00 -4.70 1.75
N ASP A 4 13.53 -5.76 2.43
CA ASP A 4 12.14 -5.88 2.88
C ASP A 4 11.77 -4.79 3.90
N ARG A 5 12.70 -4.44 4.81
CA ARG A 5 12.45 -3.44 5.87
C ARG A 5 12.31 -2.03 5.31
N MET A 6 13.17 -1.64 4.38
CA MET A 6 13.09 -0.30 3.79
C MET A 6 11.86 -0.20 2.87
N ALA A 7 11.54 -1.24 2.12
CA ALA A 7 10.31 -1.30 1.32
C ALA A 7 9.05 -1.21 2.20
N LEU A 8 9.03 -1.93 3.33
CA LEU A 8 7.97 -1.81 4.34
C LEU A 8 7.88 -0.39 4.90
N ALA A 9 8.99 0.22 5.30
CA ALA A 9 9.01 1.58 5.85
C ALA A 9 8.46 2.61 4.84
N GLY A 10 8.86 2.53 3.57
CA GLY A 10 8.31 3.37 2.51
C GLY A 10 6.81 3.17 2.30
N THR A 11 6.34 1.93 2.38
CA THR A 11 4.92 1.57 2.30
C THR A 11 4.13 2.12 3.49
N MET A 12 4.68 2.05 4.71
CA MET A 12 4.04 2.60 5.90
C MET A 12 3.93 4.13 5.84
N LEU A 13 4.99 4.82 5.38
CA LEU A 13 4.96 6.27 5.15
C LEU A 13 3.91 6.65 4.09
N SER A 14 3.84 5.90 3.00
CA SER A 14 2.80 6.04 1.97
C SER A 14 1.39 5.89 2.56
N GLY A 15 1.16 4.82 3.32
CA GLY A 15 -0.10 4.58 4.03
C GLY A 15 -0.45 5.72 4.98
N GLY A 16 0.52 6.21 5.77
CA GLY A 16 0.32 7.35 6.67
C GLY A 16 -0.16 8.61 5.94
N ILE A 17 0.46 8.95 4.80
CA ILE A 17 0.01 10.05 3.95
C ILE A 17 -1.42 9.83 3.47
N LEU A 18 -1.74 8.64 2.94
CA LEU A 18 -3.08 8.31 2.47
C LEU A 18 -4.12 8.41 3.60
N TYR A 19 -3.85 7.84 4.77
CA TYR A 19 -4.75 7.92 5.94
C TYR A 19 -4.99 9.37 6.37
N ILE A 20 -3.94 10.19 6.44
CA ILE A 20 -4.05 11.62 6.79
C ILE A 20 -4.94 12.35 5.78
N GLN A 21 -4.72 12.12 4.49
CA GLN A 21 -5.50 12.75 3.42
C GLN A 21 -6.97 12.32 3.46
N MET A 22 -7.22 11.03 3.66
CA MET A 22 -8.58 10.47 3.81
C MET A 22 -9.30 11.06 5.02
N ALA A 23 -8.62 11.19 6.16
CA ALA A 23 -9.18 11.80 7.36
C ALA A 23 -9.50 13.29 7.15
N ARG A 24 -8.53 14.06 6.62
CA ARG A 24 -8.63 15.52 6.46
C ARG A 24 -9.66 15.96 5.42
N HIS A 25 -9.72 15.27 4.28
CA HIS A 25 -10.54 15.68 3.15
C HIS A 25 -11.80 14.84 2.97
N GLY A 26 -11.77 13.56 3.34
CA GLY A 26 -12.92 12.67 3.17
C GLY A 26 -13.80 12.60 4.42
N ILE A 27 -13.27 11.99 5.49
CA ILE A 27 -14.02 11.71 6.71
C ILE A 27 -14.51 13.00 7.37
N LYS A 28 -13.63 14.00 7.53
CA LYS A 28 -13.99 15.31 8.10
C LYS A 28 -15.14 16.00 7.38
N ASN A 29 -15.28 15.78 6.06
CA ASN A 29 -16.32 16.38 5.24
C ASN A 29 -17.55 15.46 5.05
N GLY A 30 -17.70 14.42 5.88
CA GLY A 30 -18.90 13.60 5.87
C GLY A 30 -19.01 12.62 4.69
N MET A 31 -17.91 12.33 3.98
CA MET A 31 -17.94 11.40 2.84
C MET A 31 -17.98 9.94 3.29
N HIS A 32 -19.09 9.24 3.02
CA HIS A 32 -19.26 7.85 3.44
C HIS A 32 -18.21 6.90 2.85
N TRP A 33 -17.96 6.99 1.55
CA TRP A 33 -16.98 6.14 0.87
C TRP A 33 -15.57 6.30 1.49
N ALA A 34 -15.22 7.51 1.91
CA ALA A 34 -13.91 7.79 2.47
C ALA A 34 -13.69 7.08 3.82
N LYS A 35 -14.74 7.04 4.63
CA LYS A 35 -14.77 6.25 5.86
C LYS A 35 -14.60 4.76 5.57
N VAL A 36 -15.34 4.23 4.59
CA VAL A 36 -15.25 2.81 4.22
C VAL A 36 -13.83 2.47 3.76
N THR A 37 -13.25 3.28 2.88
CA THR A 37 -11.85 3.14 2.44
C THR A 37 -10.88 3.12 3.62
N PHE A 38 -10.98 4.09 4.52
CA PHE A 38 -10.12 4.22 5.69
C PHE A 38 -10.22 2.99 6.61
N HIS A 39 -11.44 2.61 7.02
CA HIS A 39 -11.60 1.52 7.98
C HIS A 39 -11.32 0.15 7.38
N SER A 40 -11.69 -0.10 6.12
CA SER A 40 -11.38 -1.37 5.45
C SER A 40 -9.87 -1.60 5.38
N ALA A 41 -9.11 -0.59 4.95
CA ALA A 41 -7.66 -0.69 4.90
C ALA A 41 -7.05 -0.86 6.30
N ALA A 42 -7.58 -0.14 7.30
CA ALA A 42 -7.07 -0.22 8.67
C ALA A 42 -7.36 -1.57 9.30
N ILE A 43 -8.56 -2.13 9.13
CA ILE A 43 -8.93 -3.48 9.62
C ILE A 43 -8.01 -4.52 9.00
N ILE A 44 -7.77 -4.46 7.69
CA ILE A 44 -6.85 -5.40 7.03
C ILE A 44 -5.42 -5.23 7.54
N GLY A 45 -4.97 -3.99 7.74
CA GLY A 45 -3.71 -3.71 8.43
C GLY A 45 -3.65 -4.36 9.81
N PHE A 46 -4.72 -4.23 10.60
CA PHE A 46 -4.93 -4.84 11.92
C PHE A 46 -5.18 -6.37 11.88
N ILE A 47 -5.36 -7.00 10.73
CA ILE A 47 -5.42 -8.47 10.65
C ILE A 47 -4.04 -9.03 10.28
N GLY A 48 -3.18 -8.21 9.69
CA GLY A 48 -1.83 -8.58 9.26
C GLY A 48 -0.95 -9.21 10.34
N ILE A 49 -1.09 -8.82 11.61
CA ILE A 49 -0.30 -9.40 12.72
C ILE A 49 -0.52 -10.91 12.88
N ILE A 50 -1.66 -11.42 12.44
CA ILE A 50 -1.96 -12.86 12.51
C ILE A 50 -0.98 -13.65 11.62
N LEU A 51 -0.47 -13.03 10.54
CA LEU A 51 0.56 -13.66 9.69
C LEU A 51 1.87 -13.88 10.45
N SER A 52 2.21 -13.03 11.43
CA SER A 52 3.38 -13.22 12.29
C SER A 52 3.25 -14.46 13.19
N ILE A 53 2.01 -14.82 13.57
CA ILE A 53 1.73 -16.04 14.34
C ILE A 53 1.89 -17.30 13.46
N GLY A 54 1.50 -17.21 12.18
CA GLY A 54 1.51 -18.34 11.25
C GLY A 54 2.88 -18.99 11.02
N TYR A 55 3.98 -18.22 11.12
CA TYR A 55 5.35 -18.74 10.99
C TYR A 55 6.02 -19.04 12.36
N GLY A 56 5.34 -18.78 13.48
CA GLY A 56 5.88 -19.01 14.82
C GLY A 56 6.86 -17.95 15.33
N TYR A 57 6.94 -16.78 14.68
CA TYR A 57 7.79 -15.65 15.10
C TYR A 57 6.94 -14.42 15.40
N PHE A 58 6.58 -14.27 16.69
CA PHE A 58 5.85 -13.11 17.17
C PHE A 58 6.83 -12.04 17.68
N ASP A 59 6.83 -10.89 17.01
CA ASP A 59 7.61 -9.72 17.44
C ASP A 59 6.83 -8.91 18.50
N TRP A 60 7.35 -8.90 19.72
CA TRP A 60 6.71 -8.22 20.85
C TRP A 60 6.63 -6.71 20.69
N LEU A 61 7.59 -6.08 20.00
CA LEU A 61 7.59 -4.64 19.80
C LEU A 61 6.45 -4.23 18.86
N HIS A 62 6.23 -4.99 17.78
CA HIS A 62 5.07 -4.81 16.91
C HIS A 62 3.77 -5.08 17.68
N GLY A 63 3.71 -6.15 18.48
CA GLY A 63 2.56 -6.41 19.35
C GLY A 63 2.21 -5.25 20.28
N LEU A 64 3.21 -4.62 20.90
CA LEU A 64 3.03 -3.45 21.75
C LEU A 64 2.56 -2.22 20.96
N PHE A 65 3.16 -1.96 19.79
CA PHE A 65 2.75 -0.86 18.91
C PHE A 65 1.27 -0.97 18.52
N TRP A 66 0.84 -2.20 18.21
CA TRP A 66 -0.54 -2.51 17.90
C TRP A 66 -1.48 -2.30 19.08
N LEU A 67 -1.07 -2.71 20.29
CA LEU A 67 -1.84 -2.48 21.51
C LEU A 67 -2.03 -0.97 21.79
N ILE A 68 -1.03 -0.14 21.45
CA ILE A 68 -1.12 1.32 21.58
C ILE A 68 -2.03 1.93 20.52
N LEU A 69 -1.96 1.45 19.27
CA LEU A 69 -2.80 1.97 18.18
C LEU A 69 -4.26 1.53 18.28
N LEU A 70 -4.55 0.36 18.85
CA LEU A 70 -5.89 -0.21 18.87
C LEU A 70 -6.93 0.69 19.57
N PRO A 71 -6.67 1.28 20.76
CA PRO A 71 -7.58 2.26 21.37
C PRO A 71 -7.81 3.48 20.49
N ILE A 72 -6.77 4.04 19.87
CA ILE A 72 -6.86 5.21 18.99
C ILE A 72 -7.76 4.89 17.79
N TYR A 73 -7.54 3.73 17.16
CA TYR A 73 -8.37 3.27 16.07
C TYR A 73 -9.82 3.02 16.49
N PHE A 74 -10.04 2.44 17.67
CA PHE A 74 -11.38 2.21 18.21
C PHE A 74 -12.17 3.51 18.38
N PHE A 75 -11.54 4.57 18.90
CA PHE A 75 -12.18 5.88 18.99
C PHE A 75 -12.51 6.46 17.61
N SER A 76 -11.57 6.37 16.65
CA SER A 76 -11.82 6.77 15.26
C SER A 76 -13.00 6.04 14.64
N PHE A 77 -13.09 4.71 14.84
CA PHE A 77 -14.20 3.89 14.35
C PHE A 77 -15.55 4.28 14.95
N ARG A 78 -15.60 4.64 16.24
CA ARG A 78 -16.82 5.10 16.90
C ARG A 78 -17.31 6.44 16.36
N GLU A 79 -16.40 7.39 16.14
CA GLU A 79 -16.74 8.71 15.60
C GLU A 79 -17.25 8.64 14.15
N GLY A 80 -16.69 7.73 13.34
CA GLY A 80 -17.07 7.52 11.94
C GLY A 80 -18.52 7.05 11.72
N LYS A 81 -19.25 6.59 12.75
CA LYS A 81 -20.63 6.09 12.60
C LYS A 81 -21.62 7.14 12.08
N ARG A 82 -21.34 8.43 12.26
CA ARG A 82 -22.22 9.54 11.86
C ARG A 82 -22.04 9.99 10.41
N VAL A 83 -21.09 9.40 9.68
CA VAL A 83 -20.75 9.78 8.30
C VAL A 83 -21.60 8.98 7.30
N ALA A 84 -22.55 9.68 6.65
CA ALA A 84 -23.54 9.12 5.72
C ALA A 84 -23.72 9.93 4.43
N GLY A 85 -22.87 10.92 4.14
CA GLY A 85 -23.02 11.78 2.97
C GLY A 85 -22.84 11.00 1.65
N PRO A 86 -23.79 11.11 0.70
CA PRO A 86 -23.65 10.51 -0.62
C PRO A 86 -22.55 11.21 -1.43
N PRO A 87 -21.90 10.51 -2.38
CA PRO A 87 -20.98 11.18 -3.30
C PRO A 87 -21.77 12.15 -4.21
N PHE A 88 -21.23 13.35 -4.41
CA PHE A 88 -21.79 14.34 -5.32
C PHE A 88 -20.80 14.64 -6.46
N SER A 89 -21.25 14.64 -7.71
CA SER A 89 -20.47 15.11 -8.86
C SER A 89 -21.28 16.16 -9.61
N SER A 90 -20.69 17.33 -9.85
CA SER A 90 -21.30 18.41 -10.62
C SER A 90 -21.14 18.25 -12.14
N HIS A 91 -20.43 17.21 -12.58
CA HIS A 91 -20.08 17.01 -13.98
C HIS A 91 -21.08 16.11 -14.69
N GLY A 92 -21.80 16.67 -15.67
CA GLY A 92 -22.84 15.98 -16.43
C GLY A 92 -22.55 15.80 -17.92
N SER A 93 -21.32 16.05 -18.39
CA SER A 93 -20.98 15.99 -19.83
C SER A 93 -19.76 15.11 -20.11
N ASN A 94 -19.76 14.34 -21.20
CA ASN A 94 -18.65 13.43 -21.54
C ASN A 94 -17.52 14.14 -22.32
N ASP A 95 -16.99 15.23 -21.75
CA ASP A 95 -15.93 16.04 -22.37
C ASP A 95 -14.58 15.30 -22.43
N LYS A 96 -13.60 15.87 -23.16
CA LYS A 96 -12.26 15.27 -23.31
C LYS A 96 -11.55 15.10 -21.96
N ALA A 97 -11.78 16.00 -21.00
CA ALA A 97 -11.15 15.92 -19.69
C ALA A 97 -11.67 14.72 -18.91
N TRP A 98 -12.98 14.45 -18.96
CA TRP A 98 -13.58 13.26 -18.35
C TRP A 98 -13.08 11.97 -18.98
N ARG A 99 -12.96 11.89 -20.31
CA ARG A 99 -12.38 10.71 -20.97
C ARG A 99 -10.96 10.42 -20.51
N TYR A 100 -10.10 11.44 -20.42
CA TYR A 100 -8.76 11.27 -19.86
C TYR A 100 -8.80 10.92 -18.37
N GLY A 101 -9.74 11.51 -17.63
CA GLY A 101 -10.03 11.17 -16.23
C GLY A 101 -10.32 9.68 -16.04
N LEU A 102 -11.13 9.07 -16.92
CA LEU A 102 -11.42 7.63 -16.89
C LEU A 102 -10.18 6.76 -17.13
N TYR A 103 -9.34 7.10 -18.11
CA TYR A 103 -8.10 6.37 -18.33
C TYR A 103 -7.16 6.51 -17.13
N GLY A 104 -7.03 7.71 -16.58
CA GLY A 104 -6.23 7.94 -15.37
C GLY A 104 -6.77 7.14 -14.18
N GLN A 105 -8.08 7.14 -13.98
CA GLN A 105 -8.76 6.35 -12.95
C GLN A 105 -8.48 4.85 -13.14
N LEU A 106 -8.58 4.34 -14.36
CA LEU A 106 -8.29 2.95 -14.69
C LEU A 106 -6.85 2.58 -14.34
N MET A 107 -5.87 3.44 -14.64
CA MET A 107 -4.47 3.20 -14.25
C MET A 107 -4.33 3.02 -12.74
N PHE A 108 -4.97 3.87 -11.93
CA PHE A 108 -4.91 3.75 -10.47
C PHE A 108 -5.71 2.59 -9.89
N ILE A 109 -6.82 2.19 -10.53
CA ILE A 109 -7.54 0.96 -10.20
C ILE A 109 -6.62 -0.25 -10.42
N ILE A 110 -5.93 -0.30 -11.57
CA ILE A 110 -4.97 -1.36 -11.88
C ILE A 110 -3.84 -1.36 -10.85
N ILE A 111 -3.26 -0.20 -10.52
CA ILE A 111 -2.21 -0.09 -9.48
C ILE A 111 -2.71 -0.64 -8.15
N GLY A 112 -3.88 -0.20 -7.67
CA GLY A 112 -4.44 -0.66 -6.39
C GLY A 112 -4.64 -2.17 -6.36
N PHE A 113 -5.18 -2.74 -7.45
CA PHE A 113 -5.36 -4.18 -7.58
C PHE A 113 -4.03 -4.94 -7.58
N LEU A 114 -3.04 -4.48 -8.36
CA LEU A 114 -1.72 -5.12 -8.44
C LEU A 114 -0.96 -5.04 -7.12
N ILE A 115 -1.08 -3.95 -6.37
CA ILE A 115 -0.49 -3.82 -5.04
C ILE A 115 -1.15 -4.81 -4.07
N VAL A 116 -2.48 -4.95 -4.08
CA VAL A 116 -3.18 -5.94 -3.25
C VAL A 116 -2.74 -7.36 -3.62
N ALA A 117 -2.72 -7.69 -4.92
CA ALA A 117 -2.29 -9.00 -5.40
C ALA A 117 -0.84 -9.30 -5.02
N GLY A 118 0.08 -8.34 -5.21
CA GLY A 118 1.48 -8.46 -4.80
C GLY A 118 1.63 -8.64 -3.28
N GLY A 119 0.83 -7.91 -2.50
CA GLY A 119 0.77 -8.05 -1.05
C GLY A 119 0.31 -9.46 -0.60
N ILE A 120 -0.69 -10.04 -1.27
CA ILE A 120 -1.11 -11.43 -1.03
C ILE A 120 0.00 -12.41 -1.37
N VAL A 121 0.66 -12.23 -2.52
CA VAL A 121 1.76 -13.10 -2.98
C VAL A 121 2.92 -13.08 -1.97
N ILE A 122 3.40 -11.90 -1.59
CA ILE A 122 4.56 -11.80 -0.68
C ILE A 122 4.20 -12.23 0.75
N SER A 123 2.96 -11.99 1.20
CA SER A 123 2.46 -12.54 2.47
C SER A 123 2.47 -14.07 2.45
N THR A 124 2.00 -14.67 1.35
CA THR A 124 1.98 -16.13 1.17
C THR A 124 3.39 -16.70 1.16
N ILE A 125 4.33 -16.05 0.47
CA ILE A 125 5.75 -16.43 0.49
C ILE A 125 6.30 -16.34 1.91
N GLY A 126 6.01 -15.26 2.63
CA GLY A 126 6.46 -15.02 4.00
C GLY A 126 6.02 -16.10 4.99
N VAL A 127 4.84 -16.70 4.82
CA VAL A 127 4.33 -17.77 5.71
C VAL A 127 4.58 -19.19 5.17
N SER A 128 5.23 -19.35 4.03
CA SER A 128 5.50 -20.67 3.42
C SER A 128 6.99 -20.90 3.22
N LYS A 129 7.51 -20.61 2.02
CA LYS A 129 8.89 -20.92 1.61
C LYS A 129 9.92 -19.84 1.95
N VAL A 130 9.45 -18.65 2.36
CA VAL A 130 10.22 -17.45 2.73
C VAL A 130 11.05 -16.82 1.60
N PHE A 131 11.81 -17.64 0.86
CA PHE A 131 12.69 -17.21 -0.22
C PHE A 131 12.09 -17.51 -1.60
N VAL A 132 12.41 -16.63 -2.56
CA VAL A 132 12.30 -16.91 -3.99
C VAL A 132 13.70 -17.18 -4.58
N SER A 133 13.78 -17.75 -5.78
CA SER A 133 15.06 -18.14 -6.39
C SER A 133 16.03 -16.97 -6.48
N THR A 134 15.55 -15.82 -6.94
CA THR A 134 16.36 -14.61 -7.08
C THR A 134 16.91 -14.11 -5.73
N ASP A 135 16.30 -14.45 -4.59
CA ASP A 135 16.84 -14.09 -3.28
C ASP A 135 18.09 -14.93 -2.97
N LEU A 136 18.01 -16.24 -3.23
CA LEU A 136 19.11 -17.18 -2.96
C LEU A 136 20.28 -16.96 -3.91
N ASP A 137 19.97 -16.64 -5.17
CA ASP A 137 20.97 -16.29 -6.18
C ASP A 137 21.73 -15.01 -5.78
N PHE A 138 21.02 -14.00 -5.26
CA PHE A 138 21.64 -12.76 -4.77
C PHE A 138 22.47 -12.99 -3.50
N LEU A 139 21.98 -13.83 -2.57
CA LEU A 139 22.68 -14.13 -1.32
C LEU A 139 23.85 -15.11 -1.49
N CYS A 140 23.91 -15.86 -2.61
CA CYS A 140 24.84 -16.96 -2.82
C CYS A 140 24.81 -18.00 -1.69
N MET A 141 23.64 -18.20 -1.05
CA MET A 141 23.48 -19.09 0.11
C MET A 141 22.16 -19.85 0.02
N SER A 142 22.18 -21.13 0.38
CA SER A 142 20.96 -21.91 0.55
C SER A 142 20.28 -21.63 1.90
N PRO A 143 18.98 -21.94 2.05
CA PRO A 143 18.30 -21.86 3.35
C PRO A 143 19.02 -22.65 4.45
N GLN A 144 19.58 -23.83 4.13
CA GLN A 144 20.31 -24.66 5.10
C GLN A 144 21.61 -23.99 5.55
N MET A 145 22.27 -23.22 4.68
CA MET A 145 23.46 -22.45 5.08
C MET A 145 23.08 -21.31 6.02
N LEU A 146 21.98 -20.61 5.75
CA LEU A 146 21.48 -19.54 6.60
C LEU A 146 21.05 -20.04 7.99
N ASP A 147 20.41 -21.21 8.04
CA ASP A 147 19.98 -21.82 9.30
C ASP A 147 21.18 -22.22 10.19
N ARG A 148 22.27 -22.69 9.57
CA ARG A 148 23.55 -22.96 10.28
C ARG A 148 24.21 -21.71 10.84
N ILE A 149 23.95 -20.53 10.28
CA ILE A 149 24.47 -19.26 10.81
C ILE A 149 23.63 -18.84 12.02
N SER A 150 22.30 -18.93 11.92
CA SER A 150 21.39 -18.63 13.02
C SER A 150 19.98 -19.13 12.74
N ASN A 151 19.42 -19.86 13.70
CA ASN A 151 18.03 -20.34 13.67
C ASN A 151 17.00 -19.19 13.68
N ASN A 152 17.42 -17.93 13.91
CA ASN A 152 16.53 -16.76 13.93
C ASN A 152 16.50 -15.99 12.60
N LEU A 153 17.43 -16.23 11.66
CA LEU A 153 17.50 -15.45 10.42
C LEU A 153 16.29 -15.67 9.52
N ILE A 154 15.94 -16.93 9.25
CA ILE A 154 14.80 -17.28 8.41
C ILE A 154 13.48 -16.80 9.04
N PRO A 155 13.21 -17.04 10.34
CA PRO A 155 12.02 -16.49 11.00
C PRO A 155 11.88 -14.97 10.91
N VAL A 156 12.98 -14.22 11.06
CA VAL A 156 12.94 -12.75 10.95
C VAL A 156 12.66 -12.31 9.51
N ILE A 157 13.22 -12.98 8.50
CA ILE A 157 12.93 -12.66 7.08
C ILE A 157 11.46 -12.98 6.75
N ALA A 158 10.95 -14.11 7.24
CA ALA A 158 9.55 -14.49 7.12
C ALA A 158 8.62 -13.41 7.72
N HIS A 159 8.95 -12.94 8.92
CA HIS A 159 8.26 -11.83 9.59
C HIS A 159 8.26 -10.55 8.76
N ASP A 160 9.43 -10.11 8.28
CA ASP A 160 9.57 -8.89 7.48
C ASP A 160 8.71 -8.97 6.21
N ARG A 161 8.66 -10.14 5.54
CA ARG A 161 7.85 -10.35 4.33
C ARG A 161 6.36 -10.40 4.58
N ALA A 162 5.94 -11.09 5.64
CA ALA A 162 4.55 -11.10 6.06
C ALA A 162 4.07 -9.70 6.45
N GLY A 163 4.88 -8.97 7.20
CA GLY A 163 4.63 -7.57 7.58
C GLY A 163 4.52 -6.66 6.35
N PHE A 164 5.49 -6.74 5.44
CA PHE A 164 5.49 -6.00 4.18
C PHE A 164 4.26 -6.31 3.32
N GLY A 165 3.92 -7.59 3.15
CA GLY A 165 2.75 -8.00 2.38
C GLY A 165 1.44 -7.49 2.94
N SER A 166 1.25 -7.57 4.26
CA SER A 166 0.04 -7.01 4.89
C SER A 166 -0.06 -5.49 4.74
N ALA A 167 1.06 -4.77 4.83
CA ALA A 167 1.11 -3.34 4.59
C ALA A 167 0.76 -2.98 3.13
N LEU A 168 1.26 -3.76 2.16
CA LEU A 168 0.89 -3.61 0.75
C LEU A 168 -0.60 -3.82 0.54
N ILE A 169 -1.20 -4.86 1.12
CA ILE A 169 -2.65 -5.10 0.99
C ILE A 169 -3.43 -3.89 1.54
N SER A 170 -3.06 -3.39 2.71
CA SER A 170 -3.72 -2.22 3.33
C SER A 170 -3.62 -0.97 2.44
N VAL A 171 -2.41 -0.62 1.98
CA VAL A 171 -2.16 0.55 1.12
C VAL A 171 -2.81 0.38 -0.25
N GLY A 172 -2.75 -0.83 -0.82
CA GLY A 172 -3.39 -1.18 -2.08
C GLY A 172 -4.90 -0.99 -2.01
N LEU A 173 -5.55 -1.37 -0.90
CA LEU A 173 -6.97 -1.10 -0.66
C LEU A 173 -7.26 0.40 -0.54
N LEU A 174 -6.41 1.18 0.14
CA LEU A 174 -6.56 2.64 0.17
C LEU A 174 -6.58 3.22 -1.24
N ILE A 175 -5.58 2.88 -2.06
CA ILE A 175 -5.46 3.39 -3.44
C ILE A 175 -6.62 2.89 -4.30
N LEU A 176 -6.95 1.60 -4.23
CA LEU A 176 -8.01 0.98 -5.02
C LEU A 176 -9.37 1.64 -4.73
N MET A 177 -9.76 1.71 -3.46
CA MET A 177 -11.07 2.25 -3.08
C MET A 177 -11.14 3.77 -3.27
N LEU A 178 -10.04 4.50 -3.03
CA LEU A 178 -9.92 5.91 -3.38
C LEU A 178 -10.08 6.13 -4.89
N SER A 179 -9.57 5.22 -5.72
CA SER A 179 -9.69 5.32 -7.17
C SER A 179 -11.09 4.93 -7.67
N LEU A 180 -11.70 3.91 -7.07
CA LEU A 180 -13.05 3.46 -7.41
C LEU A 180 -14.12 4.50 -7.02
N TRP A 181 -13.96 5.15 -5.86
CA TRP A 181 -15.03 5.98 -5.29
C TRP A 181 -14.67 7.45 -5.14
N GLY A 182 -13.40 7.83 -5.26
CA GLY A 182 -12.93 9.20 -5.03
C GLY A 182 -12.86 10.08 -6.28
N PHE A 183 -12.76 9.48 -7.47
CA PHE A 183 -12.57 10.21 -8.73
C PHE A 183 -13.82 11.00 -9.13
N ARG A 184 -13.79 12.32 -8.92
CA ARG A 184 -14.80 13.26 -9.39
C ARG A 184 -14.13 14.53 -9.89
N LYS A 185 -14.80 15.23 -10.82
CA LYS A 185 -14.27 16.45 -11.43
C LYS A 185 -13.93 17.49 -10.35
N GLY A 186 -12.74 18.06 -10.44
CA GLY A 186 -12.30 19.12 -9.53
C GLY A 186 -11.88 18.65 -8.12
N GLU A 187 -11.90 17.35 -7.82
CA GLU A 187 -11.40 16.79 -6.55
C GLU A 187 -9.86 16.83 -6.48
N ARG A 188 -9.30 18.03 -6.38
CA ARG A 188 -7.85 18.29 -6.39
C ARG A 188 -7.08 17.50 -5.33
N TRP A 189 -7.73 17.26 -4.19
CA TRP A 189 -7.11 16.53 -3.09
C TRP A 189 -6.89 15.06 -3.43
N ILE A 190 -7.73 14.43 -4.27
CA ILE A 190 -7.53 13.05 -4.74
C ILE A 190 -6.26 12.97 -5.56
N TRP A 191 -6.11 13.87 -6.53
CA TRP A 191 -4.89 13.94 -7.36
C TRP A 191 -3.65 14.18 -6.51
N ASN A 192 -3.71 15.16 -5.60
CA ASN A 192 -2.59 15.46 -4.71
C ASN A 192 -2.23 14.23 -3.86
N THR A 193 -3.24 13.56 -3.28
CA THR A 193 -3.07 12.39 -2.41
C THR A 193 -2.35 11.26 -3.14
N LEU A 194 -2.75 10.98 -4.38
CA LEU A 194 -2.06 9.99 -5.22
C LEU A 194 -0.64 10.44 -5.56
N ALA A 195 -0.46 11.71 -5.94
CA ALA A 195 0.82 12.29 -6.36
C ALA A 195 1.90 12.33 -5.26
N ILE A 196 1.53 12.51 -4.00
CA ILE A 196 2.48 12.49 -2.89
C ILE A 196 2.52 11.15 -2.16
N GLY A 197 1.42 10.40 -2.19
CA GLY A 197 1.26 9.15 -1.45
C GLY A 197 2.19 8.06 -1.95
N ALA A 198 2.40 7.92 -3.26
CA ALA A 198 3.21 6.82 -3.80
C ALA A 198 4.73 7.04 -3.66
N LEU A 199 5.18 8.28 -3.48
CA LEU A 199 6.60 8.64 -3.53
C LEU A 199 7.45 7.92 -2.47
N PRO A 200 7.08 7.88 -1.17
CA PRO A 200 7.91 7.21 -0.16
C PRO A 200 8.11 5.72 -0.46
N ALA A 201 7.08 5.04 -0.98
CA ALA A 201 7.16 3.62 -1.32
C ALA A 201 8.09 3.39 -2.53
N PHE A 202 7.96 4.16 -3.60
CA PHE A 202 8.83 4.03 -4.78
C PHE A 202 10.28 4.40 -4.47
N ILE A 203 10.50 5.49 -3.73
CA ILE A 203 11.84 5.94 -3.34
C ILE A 203 12.52 4.87 -2.48
N ALA A 204 11.85 4.37 -1.45
CA ALA A 204 12.44 3.37 -0.56
C ALA A 204 12.63 2.02 -1.29
N GLY A 205 11.64 1.58 -2.07
CA GLY A 205 11.71 0.33 -2.84
C GLY A 205 12.86 0.35 -3.85
N ILE A 206 12.83 1.27 -4.81
CA ILE A 206 13.85 1.34 -5.86
C ILE A 206 15.21 1.72 -5.27
N GLY A 207 15.25 2.73 -4.39
CA GLY A 207 16.49 3.21 -3.78
C GLY A 207 17.23 2.13 -3.01
N THR A 208 16.52 1.25 -2.29
CA THR A 208 17.17 0.17 -1.54
C THR A 208 17.77 -0.88 -2.48
N HIS A 209 17.08 -1.27 -3.55
CA HIS A 209 17.62 -2.22 -4.53
C HIS A 209 18.89 -1.69 -5.20
N LEU A 210 18.89 -0.41 -5.57
CA LEU A 210 20.08 0.25 -6.13
C LEU A 210 21.23 0.31 -5.11
N TYR A 211 20.92 0.62 -3.85
CA TYR A 211 21.92 0.75 -2.78
C TYR A 211 22.59 -0.59 -2.43
N ILE A 212 21.82 -1.68 -2.36
CA ILE A 212 22.34 -3.00 -1.98
C ILE A 212 22.84 -3.81 -3.20
N GLY A 213 22.64 -3.32 -4.42
CA GLY A 213 23.03 -4.01 -5.66
C GLY A 213 22.11 -5.16 -6.06
N TYR A 214 20.92 -5.29 -5.46
CA TYR A 214 19.94 -6.30 -5.85
C TYR A 214 19.09 -5.76 -7.00
N THR A 215 19.62 -5.80 -8.23
CA THR A 215 19.02 -5.10 -9.39
C THR A 215 18.53 -6.03 -10.49
N ASP A 216 18.14 -7.26 -10.13
CA ASP A 216 17.57 -8.21 -11.09
C ASP A 216 16.33 -7.62 -11.80
N PHE A 217 16.32 -7.72 -13.14
CA PHE A 217 15.30 -7.07 -13.96
C PHE A 217 13.92 -7.69 -13.75
N ILE A 218 13.83 -9.01 -13.64
CA ILE A 218 12.55 -9.71 -13.45
C ILE A 218 11.99 -9.40 -12.07
N HIS A 219 12.86 -9.34 -11.06
CA HIS A 219 12.52 -8.96 -9.70
C HIS A 219 11.98 -7.51 -9.62
N LEU A 220 12.59 -6.56 -10.34
CA LEU A 220 12.17 -5.15 -10.36
C LEU A 220 11.06 -4.84 -11.37
N LEU A 221 10.73 -5.75 -12.29
CA LEU A 221 9.71 -5.54 -13.32
C LEU A 221 8.35 -5.09 -12.75
N PRO A 222 7.82 -5.66 -11.65
CA PRO A 222 6.56 -5.20 -11.08
C PRO A 222 6.60 -3.73 -10.65
N VAL A 223 7.69 -3.28 -10.00
CA VAL A 223 7.78 -1.88 -9.56
C VAL A 223 7.96 -0.92 -10.73
N TYR A 224 8.72 -1.29 -11.76
CA TYR A 224 8.84 -0.48 -12.97
C TYR A 224 7.49 -0.30 -13.67
N PHE A 225 6.72 -1.37 -13.77
CA PHE A 225 5.39 -1.31 -14.35
C PHE A 225 4.45 -0.40 -13.53
N LEU A 226 4.46 -0.50 -12.20
CA LEU A 226 3.68 0.37 -11.33
C LEU A 226 4.07 1.85 -11.47
N VAL A 227 5.37 2.15 -11.62
CA VAL A 227 5.86 3.53 -11.84
C VAL A 227 5.35 4.10 -13.16
N ILE A 228 5.35 3.32 -14.24
CA ILE A 228 4.81 3.74 -15.53
C ILE A 228 3.31 4.04 -15.41
N LEU A 229 2.54 3.11 -14.85
CA LEU A 229 1.11 3.30 -14.62
C LEU A 229 0.84 4.53 -13.74
N TYR A 230 1.69 4.78 -12.75
CA TYR A 230 1.56 5.89 -11.84
C TYR A 230 1.70 7.24 -12.55
N PHE A 231 2.75 7.42 -13.37
CA PHE A 231 2.94 8.65 -14.13
C PHE A 231 1.85 8.86 -15.19
N LEU A 232 1.44 7.80 -15.89
CA LEU A 232 0.32 7.85 -16.84
C LEU A 232 -0.98 8.20 -16.12
N GLY A 233 -1.25 7.57 -14.98
CA GLY A 233 -2.42 7.82 -14.14
C GLY A 233 -2.50 9.28 -13.70
N LEU A 234 -1.39 9.84 -13.20
CA LEU A 234 -1.31 11.25 -12.82
C LEU A 234 -1.52 12.18 -14.01
N GLY A 235 -0.85 11.94 -15.14
CA GLY A 235 -0.93 12.78 -16.33
C GLY A 235 -2.34 12.81 -16.92
N LEU A 236 -2.97 11.64 -17.09
CA LEU A 236 -4.30 11.50 -17.67
C LEU A 236 -5.40 12.02 -16.74
N SER A 237 -5.27 11.80 -15.42
CA SER A 237 -6.27 12.28 -14.46
C SER A 237 -6.16 13.79 -14.14
N TYR A 238 -5.03 14.43 -14.46
CA TYR A 238 -4.77 15.83 -14.11
C TYR A 238 -5.85 16.79 -14.64
N PRO A 239 -6.23 16.80 -15.94
CA PRO A 239 -7.21 17.74 -16.44
C PRO A 239 -8.58 17.58 -15.78
N PHE A 240 -8.95 16.36 -15.38
CA PHE A 240 -10.23 16.05 -14.76
C PHE A 240 -10.26 16.43 -13.27
N LEU A 241 -9.23 16.10 -12.51
CA LEU A 241 -9.19 16.30 -11.06
C LEU A 241 -8.73 17.71 -10.66
N LYS A 242 -7.90 18.38 -11.48
CA LYS A 242 -7.30 19.67 -11.12
C LYS A 242 -8.04 20.89 -11.65
N LYS A 243 -8.67 20.77 -12.82
CA LYS A 243 -9.44 21.88 -13.43
C LYS A 243 -10.88 21.86 -12.88
N LYS A 244 -11.43 23.06 -12.62
CA LYS A 244 -12.85 23.23 -12.25
C LYS A 244 -13.72 23.13 -13.49
#